data_AF-A0A0R1LZM4-F1
#
_entry.id   AF-A0A0R1LZM4-F1
#
_cell.length_a   1.000
_cell.length_b   1.000
_cell.length_c   1.000
_cell.angle_alpha   90.00
_cell.angle_beta   90.00
_cell.angle_gamma   90.00
#
_symmetry.space_group_name_H-M   'P 1'
#
loop_
_entity.id
_entity.type
_entity.pdbx_description
1 polymer ?
#
loop_
_entity_poly.entity_id
_entity_poly.type
_entity_poly.pdbx_seq_one_letter_code
_entity_poly.pdbx_strand_id
1 'polypeptide(L)'
;MDKYNSIKLGSMTTGSGGSTEKLVKSMYGKPSSETETDIPGSNEKSKSYTWSNVGSSLAGATVTTEFINGKAIGKGYADFGKSTKISLGTYDTLQTGTSFKAVKQQLGVPLTESIVGVTGITSAQTLTYTSKDGKDSLMLMFTNNKLTSKTKTSI
;
A
#
# COMPACT_ATOMS: atom_id res chain seq x y z
N MET A 1 -5.85 3.07 -10.72
CA MET A 1 -6.12 2.05 -9.70
C MET A 1 -6.01 0.63 -10.23
N ASP A 2 -6.54 0.29 -11.41
CA ASP A 2 -6.56 -1.11 -11.91
C ASP A 2 -5.19 -1.75 -12.05
N LYS A 3 -4.21 -1.02 -12.62
CA LYS A 3 -2.81 -1.47 -12.70
C LYS A 3 -2.26 -1.79 -11.31
N TYR A 4 -2.45 -0.89 -10.34
CA TYR A 4 -2.01 -1.08 -8.96
C TYR A 4 -2.65 -2.31 -8.30
N ASN A 5 -3.96 -2.49 -8.49
CA ASN A 5 -4.69 -3.65 -7.97
C ASN A 5 -4.22 -4.96 -8.60
N SER A 6 -3.81 -4.95 -9.87
CA SER A 6 -3.36 -6.15 -10.60
C SER A 6 -1.98 -6.67 -10.17
N ILE A 7 -1.19 -5.88 -9.45
CA ILE A 7 0.11 -6.33 -8.91
C ILE A 7 -0.14 -7.38 -7.83
N LYS A 8 0.29 -8.61 -8.09
CA LYS A 8 0.27 -9.71 -7.13
C LYS A 8 1.50 -9.64 -6.23
N LEU A 9 1.30 -9.83 -4.94
CA LEU A 9 2.39 -9.88 -3.97
C LEU A 9 2.69 -11.34 -3.61
N GLY A 10 3.97 -11.66 -3.59
CA GLY A 10 4.48 -12.98 -3.25
C GLY A 10 4.94 -13.10 -1.80
N SER A 11 5.55 -14.25 -1.49
CA SER A 11 6.22 -14.48 -0.21
C SER A 11 7.25 -13.39 0.07
N MET A 12 7.28 -12.86 1.30
CA MET A 12 8.26 -11.85 1.70
C MET A 12 9.70 -12.40 1.81
N THR A 13 9.88 -13.72 1.78
CA THR A 13 11.22 -14.34 1.86
C THR A 13 11.76 -14.78 0.51
N THR A 14 10.88 -15.19 -0.41
CA THR A 14 11.31 -15.78 -1.70
C THR A 14 10.77 -15.04 -2.91
N GLY A 15 9.80 -14.14 -2.72
CA GLY A 15 9.07 -13.49 -3.80
C GLY A 15 8.09 -14.41 -4.54
N SER A 16 8.01 -15.71 -4.19
CA SER A 16 7.18 -16.67 -4.91
C SER A 16 5.70 -16.27 -4.92
N GLY A 17 5.06 -16.36 -6.09
CA GLY A 17 3.69 -15.91 -6.34
C GLY A 17 3.53 -14.42 -6.71
N GLY A 18 4.58 -13.62 -6.58
CA GLY A 18 4.56 -12.19 -6.91
C GLY A 18 4.65 -11.87 -8.41
N SER A 19 4.15 -10.69 -8.80
CA SER A 19 4.36 -10.11 -10.12
C SER A 19 5.85 -9.88 -10.38
N THR A 20 6.32 -10.04 -11.62
CA THR A 20 7.74 -9.79 -11.94
C THR A 20 8.04 -8.29 -11.98
N GLU A 21 9.29 -7.93 -11.64
CA GLU A 21 9.80 -6.55 -11.80
C GLU A 21 9.56 -6.02 -13.23
N LYS A 22 9.87 -6.84 -14.24
CA LYS A 22 9.64 -6.50 -15.65
C LYS A 22 8.18 -6.16 -15.97
N LEU A 23 7.24 -6.92 -15.40
CA LEU A 23 5.80 -6.67 -15.59
C LEU A 23 5.36 -5.37 -14.91
N VAL A 24 5.82 -5.11 -13.69
CA VAL A 24 5.44 -3.87 -12.99
C VAL A 24 6.03 -2.64 -13.69
N LYS A 25 7.30 -2.73 -14.13
CA LYS A 25 7.92 -1.69 -14.97
C LYS A 25 7.17 -1.45 -16.27
N SER A 26 6.67 -2.48 -16.95
CA SER A 26 5.90 -2.27 -18.19
C SER A 26 4.53 -1.61 -17.94
N MET A 27 3.95 -1.75 -16.75
CA MET A 27 2.69 -1.08 -16.39
C MET A 27 2.84 0.44 -16.25
N TYR A 28 3.98 0.90 -15.72
CA TYR A 28 4.17 2.31 -15.32
C TYR A 28 5.28 3.03 -16.09
N GLY A 29 6.09 2.31 -16.88
CA GLY A 29 7.23 2.86 -17.59
C GLY A 29 8.46 3.02 -16.70
N LYS A 30 9.29 4.02 -17.01
CA LYS A 30 10.53 4.28 -16.28
C LYS A 30 10.23 4.78 -14.85
N PRO A 31 10.82 4.18 -13.80
CA PRO A 31 10.67 4.68 -12.44
C PRO A 31 11.33 6.05 -12.27
N SER A 32 10.75 6.86 -11.38
CA SER A 32 11.29 8.14 -10.94
C SER A 32 12.46 7.95 -9.97
N SER A 33 12.44 6.88 -9.17
CA SER A 33 13.57 6.48 -8.32
C SER A 33 13.68 4.97 -8.20
N GLU A 34 14.90 4.51 -7.92
CA GLU A 34 15.24 3.12 -7.62
C GLU A 34 16.15 3.12 -6.39
N THR A 35 15.87 2.21 -5.46
CA THR A 35 16.76 1.93 -4.32
C THR A 35 17.01 0.44 -4.26
N GLU A 36 18.23 0.07 -3.90
CA GLU A 36 18.63 -1.31 -3.67
C GLU A 36 19.25 -1.40 -2.27
N THR A 37 18.83 -2.39 -1.50
CA THR A 37 19.27 -2.58 -0.11
C THR A 37 19.63 -4.05 0.10
N ASP A 38 20.78 -4.30 0.70
CA ASP A 38 21.17 -5.66 1.11
C ASP A 38 20.26 -6.15 2.22
N ILE A 39 19.81 -7.41 2.13
CA ILE A 39 18.99 -8.02 3.18
C ILE A 39 19.93 -8.60 4.24
N PRO A 40 19.93 -8.08 5.48
CA PRO A 40 20.84 -8.54 6.53
C PRO A 40 20.73 -10.05 6.75
N GLY A 41 21.88 -10.73 6.79
CA GLY A 41 21.93 -12.18 6.96
C GLY A 41 21.60 -13.00 5.70
N SER A 42 21.58 -12.38 4.53
CA SER A 42 21.44 -13.07 3.24
C SER A 42 22.36 -12.46 2.17
N ASN A 43 22.59 -13.19 1.07
CA ASN A 43 23.23 -12.64 -0.13
C ASN A 43 22.22 -12.03 -1.11
N GLU A 44 20.97 -11.88 -0.68
CA GLU A 44 19.89 -11.33 -1.49
C GLU A 44 19.78 -9.81 -1.30
N LYS A 45 19.23 -9.17 -2.32
CA LYS A 45 18.98 -7.73 -2.33
C LYS A 45 17.49 -7.48 -2.48
N SER A 46 17.00 -6.51 -1.72
CA SER A 46 15.68 -5.93 -1.93
C SER A 46 15.80 -4.72 -2.85
N LYS A 47 14.89 -4.61 -3.82
CA LYS A 47 14.79 -3.44 -4.71
C LYS A 47 13.47 -2.75 -4.48
N SER A 48 13.48 -1.42 -4.44
CA SER A 48 12.27 -0.62 -4.45
C SER A 48 12.28 0.35 -5.61
N TYR A 49 11.13 0.44 -6.27
CA TYR A 49 10.91 1.34 -7.39
C TYR A 49 9.76 2.28 -7.07
N THR A 50 9.95 3.55 -7.39
CA THR A 50 8.92 4.58 -7.23
C THR A 50 8.60 5.22 -8.57
N TRP A 51 7.31 5.35 -8.88
CA TRP A 51 6.79 6.08 -10.03
C TRP A 51 5.93 7.23 -9.54
N SER A 52 6.35 8.46 -9.82
CA SER A 52 5.55 9.65 -9.57
C SER A 52 4.69 10.00 -10.77
N ASN A 53 3.56 10.69 -10.54
CA ASN A 53 2.65 11.17 -11.58
C ASN A 53 2.10 10.05 -12.49
N VAL A 54 1.74 8.90 -11.91
CA VAL A 54 1.20 7.76 -12.67
C VAL A 54 -0.14 8.12 -13.32
N GLY A 55 -0.12 8.33 -14.64
CA GLY A 55 -1.21 8.91 -15.42
C GLY A 55 -2.54 8.12 -15.46
N SER A 56 -3.61 8.87 -15.75
CA SER A 56 -5.04 8.57 -15.93
C SER A 56 -5.86 8.10 -14.72
N SER A 57 -5.52 7.01 -14.05
CA SER A 57 -6.39 6.43 -12.99
C SER A 57 -5.94 6.70 -11.54
N LEU A 58 -4.76 7.30 -11.37
CA LEU A 58 -4.15 7.75 -10.12
C LEU A 58 -3.43 9.08 -10.40
N ALA A 59 -4.13 10.01 -11.04
CA ALA A 59 -3.55 11.24 -11.58
C ALA A 59 -2.81 12.04 -10.49
N GLY A 60 -1.48 12.10 -10.60
CA GLY A 60 -0.61 12.79 -9.63
C GLY A 60 -0.19 11.95 -8.41
N ALA A 61 -0.61 10.69 -8.32
CA ALA A 61 -0.19 9.81 -7.24
C ALA A 61 1.25 9.33 -7.43
N THR A 62 1.86 8.95 -6.32
CA THR A 62 3.10 8.18 -6.29
C THR A 62 2.76 6.72 -6.03
N VAL A 63 3.35 5.80 -6.79
CA VAL A 63 3.28 4.36 -6.56
C VAL A 63 4.68 3.83 -6.26
N THR A 64 4.78 2.99 -5.23
CA THR A 64 6.02 2.30 -4.86
C THR A 64 5.80 0.79 -4.90
N THR A 65 6.79 0.02 -5.32
CA THR A 65 6.75 -1.45 -5.27
C THR A 65 8.11 -2.00 -4.87
N GLU A 66 8.10 -2.95 -3.95
CA GLU A 66 9.27 -3.61 -3.38
C GLU A 66 9.39 -5.03 -3.93
N PHE A 67 10.62 -5.46 -4.19
CA PHE A 67 10.95 -6.70 -4.88
C PHE A 67 12.04 -7.47 -4.14
N ILE A 68 11.86 -8.78 -4.07
CA ILE A 68 12.90 -9.76 -3.72
C ILE A 68 12.97 -10.79 -4.84
N ASN A 69 14.18 -11.17 -5.25
CA ASN A 69 14.41 -12.13 -6.33
C ASN A 69 13.63 -11.77 -7.63
N GLY A 70 13.51 -10.48 -7.92
CA GLY A 70 12.80 -9.95 -9.09
C GLY A 70 11.27 -10.11 -9.05
N LYS A 71 10.69 -10.38 -7.87
CA LYS A 71 9.25 -10.57 -7.66
C LYS A 71 8.71 -9.60 -6.61
N ALA A 72 7.53 -9.05 -6.87
CA ALA A 72 6.90 -8.08 -5.99
C ALA A 72 6.51 -8.72 -4.66
N ILE A 73 6.94 -8.10 -3.57
CA ILE A 73 6.63 -8.49 -2.19
C ILE A 73 5.89 -7.39 -1.43
N GLY A 74 5.99 -6.15 -1.89
CA GLY A 74 5.33 -4.99 -1.29
C GLY A 74 4.87 -4.01 -2.35
N LYS A 75 3.78 -3.29 -2.08
CA LYS A 75 3.33 -2.17 -2.92
C LYS A 75 2.64 -1.11 -2.07
N GLY A 76 2.75 0.13 -2.49
CA GLY A 76 2.03 1.23 -1.87
C GLY A 76 1.71 2.34 -2.85
N TYR A 77 0.80 3.22 -2.45
CA TYR A 77 0.55 4.47 -3.16
C TYR A 77 0.30 5.61 -2.19
N ALA A 78 0.51 6.83 -2.68
CA ALA A 78 0.06 8.06 -2.05
C ALA A 78 -0.68 8.93 -3.08
N ASP A 79 -1.95 9.25 -2.82
CA ASP A 79 -2.82 10.07 -3.69
C ASP A 79 -3.46 11.20 -2.88
N PHE A 80 -2.83 12.38 -2.94
CA PHE A 80 -3.29 13.58 -2.25
C PHE A 80 -4.47 14.28 -2.95
N GLY A 81 -4.77 13.93 -4.20
CA GLY A 81 -5.78 14.61 -5.01
C GLY A 81 -7.18 14.00 -4.92
N LYS A 82 -7.27 12.68 -4.66
CA LYS A 82 -8.55 11.93 -4.69
C LYS A 82 -8.91 11.22 -3.39
N SER A 83 -8.14 11.43 -2.32
CA SER A 83 -8.41 10.79 -1.03
C SER A 83 -9.76 11.23 -0.43
N THR A 84 -10.45 10.27 0.17
CA THR A 84 -11.70 10.53 0.89
C THR A 84 -11.37 11.09 2.27
N LYS A 85 -11.95 12.23 2.62
CA LYS A 85 -11.89 12.74 3.99
C LYS A 85 -12.98 12.09 4.84
N ILE A 86 -12.62 11.56 6.01
CA ILE A 86 -13.52 10.77 6.84
C ILE A 86 -13.89 11.50 8.15
N SER A 87 -15.11 11.29 8.64
CA SER A 87 -15.53 11.81 9.95
C SER A 87 -14.94 10.97 11.07
N LEU A 88 -14.56 11.60 12.18
CA LEU A 88 -14.08 10.91 13.38
C LEU A 88 -15.09 9.88 13.89
N GLY A 89 -16.39 10.21 13.91
CA GLY A 89 -17.42 9.24 14.29
C GLY A 89 -17.43 7.96 13.45
N THR A 90 -17.17 8.05 12.13
CA THR A 90 -17.07 6.87 11.26
C THR A 90 -15.79 6.07 11.52
N TYR A 91 -14.70 6.75 11.83
CA TYR A 91 -13.44 6.12 12.20
C TYR A 91 -13.54 5.40 13.56
N ASP A 92 -14.26 6.01 14.50
CA ASP A 92 -14.44 5.47 15.86
C ASP A 92 -15.28 4.19 15.85
N THR A 93 -16.25 4.04 14.93
CA THR A 93 -17.08 2.83 14.81
C THR A 93 -16.34 1.61 14.25
N LEU A 94 -15.15 1.78 13.66
CA LEU A 94 -14.38 0.66 13.13
C LEU A 94 -13.93 -0.28 14.26
N GLN A 95 -14.24 -1.56 14.12
CA GLN A 95 -13.90 -2.59 15.09
C GLN A 95 -12.67 -3.40 14.65
N THR A 96 -11.83 -3.80 15.60
CA THR A 96 -10.77 -4.78 15.34
C THR A 96 -11.37 -6.05 14.74
N GLY A 97 -10.63 -6.71 13.86
CA GLY A 97 -11.11 -7.86 13.10
C GLY A 97 -11.87 -7.51 11.81
N THR A 98 -12.33 -6.26 11.64
CA THR A 98 -12.94 -5.80 10.37
C THR A 98 -11.99 -6.02 9.21
N SER A 99 -12.50 -6.55 8.09
CA SER A 99 -11.64 -6.88 6.96
C SER A 99 -11.10 -5.63 6.24
N PHE A 100 -9.89 -5.71 5.68
CA PHE A 100 -9.29 -4.62 4.90
C PHE A 100 -10.21 -4.13 3.78
N LYS A 101 -10.83 -5.05 3.03
CA LYS A 101 -11.79 -4.73 1.97
C LYS A 101 -13.03 -4.01 2.52
N ALA A 102 -13.60 -4.48 3.63
CA ALA A 102 -14.78 -3.86 4.25
C ALA A 102 -14.47 -2.43 4.73
N VAL A 103 -13.29 -2.21 5.34
CA VAL A 103 -12.87 -0.86 5.74
C VAL A 103 -12.77 0.07 4.52
N LYS A 104 -12.13 -0.35 3.42
CA LYS A 104 -12.06 0.47 2.20
C LYS A 104 -13.44 0.76 1.60
N GLN A 105 -14.35 -0.21 1.65
CA GLN A 105 -15.74 0.00 1.20
C GLN A 105 -16.48 1.01 2.08
N GLN A 106 -16.25 1.00 3.39
CA GLN A 106 -16.88 1.90 4.34
C GLN A 106 -16.30 3.32 4.29
N LEU A 107 -14.98 3.45 4.13
CA LEU A 107 -14.26 4.72 4.26
C LEU A 107 -13.93 5.40 2.93
N GLY A 108 -14.03 4.68 1.82
CA GLY A 108 -13.67 5.18 0.49
C GLY A 108 -12.18 5.04 0.19
N VAL A 109 -11.65 5.97 -0.61
CA VAL A 109 -10.28 5.90 -1.12
C VAL A 109 -9.31 6.48 -0.08
N PRO A 110 -8.34 5.70 0.42
CA PRO A 110 -7.35 6.22 1.37
C PRO A 110 -6.36 7.18 0.71
N LEU A 111 -5.79 8.07 1.53
CA LEU A 111 -4.69 8.95 1.18
C LEU A 111 -3.44 8.15 0.83
N THR A 112 -3.10 7.17 1.69
CA THR A 112 -2.03 6.23 1.42
C THR A 112 -2.48 4.80 1.69
N GLU A 113 -1.95 3.88 0.90
CA GLU A 113 -2.08 2.45 1.11
C GLU A 113 -0.70 1.82 1.02
N SER A 114 -0.40 0.88 1.92
CA SER A 114 0.76 0.02 1.83
C SER A 114 0.34 -1.42 2.14
N ILE A 115 0.85 -2.37 1.36
CA ILE A 115 0.61 -3.80 1.52
C ILE A 115 1.94 -4.49 1.32
N VAL A 116 2.34 -5.33 2.28
CA VAL A 116 3.49 -6.23 2.17
C VAL A 116 3.06 -7.66 2.42
N GLY A 117 3.68 -8.60 1.71
CA GLY A 117 3.42 -10.04 1.77
C GLY A 117 2.17 -10.49 1.02
N VAL A 118 1.89 -11.80 1.12
CA VAL A 118 0.81 -12.44 0.36
C VAL A 118 -0.53 -11.92 0.86
N THR A 119 -1.21 -11.13 0.02
CA THR A 119 -2.46 -10.46 0.36
C THR A 119 -3.49 -11.45 0.87
N GLY A 120 -4.01 -11.22 2.08
CA GLY A 120 -5.04 -12.06 2.70
C GLY A 120 -4.54 -13.32 3.41
N ILE A 121 -3.24 -13.66 3.31
CA ILE A 121 -2.66 -14.85 3.97
C ILE A 121 -1.62 -14.44 5.01
N THR A 122 -0.49 -13.89 4.55
CA THR A 122 0.65 -13.45 5.36
C THR A 122 1.02 -12.04 4.93
N SER A 123 0.24 -11.08 5.41
CA SER A 123 0.40 -9.70 4.96
C SER A 123 0.15 -8.69 6.07
N ALA A 124 0.95 -7.63 6.08
CA ALA A 124 0.67 -6.41 6.81
C ALA A 124 0.13 -5.36 5.84
N GLN A 125 -0.88 -4.60 6.26
CA GLN A 125 -1.39 -3.47 5.49
C GLN A 125 -1.49 -2.23 6.35
N THR A 126 -1.38 -1.08 5.72
CA THR A 126 -1.66 0.21 6.35
C THR A 126 -2.49 1.07 5.42
N LEU A 127 -3.52 1.71 5.97
CA LEU A 127 -4.28 2.76 5.31
C LEU A 127 -4.16 4.04 6.12
N THR A 128 -3.98 5.16 5.43
CA THR A 128 -4.06 6.49 6.05
C THR A 128 -5.17 7.29 5.40
N TYR A 129 -5.93 8.02 6.20
CA TYR A 129 -6.93 8.99 5.79
C TYR A 129 -6.70 10.32 6.50
N THR A 130 -7.35 11.37 6.02
CA THR A 130 -7.43 12.66 6.71
C THR A 130 -8.84 12.87 7.23
N SER A 131 -8.98 13.48 8.41
CA SER A 131 -10.28 13.89 8.93
C SER A 131 -10.97 14.90 8.01
N LYS A 132 -12.31 14.98 8.09
CA LYS A 132 -13.11 15.97 7.32
C LYS A 132 -12.67 17.41 7.52
N ASP A 133 -12.29 17.78 8.74
CA ASP A 133 -11.80 19.12 9.07
C ASP A 133 -10.32 19.35 8.71
N GLY A 134 -9.62 18.30 8.27
CA GLY A 134 -8.22 18.38 7.86
C GLY A 134 -7.20 18.37 9.00
N LYS A 135 -7.63 18.21 10.26
CA LYS A 135 -6.79 18.39 11.45
C LYS A 135 -6.17 17.11 11.99
N ASP A 136 -6.64 15.94 11.55
CA ASP A 136 -6.13 14.66 12.03
C ASP A 136 -5.74 13.73 10.87
N SER A 137 -4.61 13.04 11.06
CA SER A 137 -4.22 11.85 10.31
C SER A 137 -4.80 10.62 11.01
N LEU A 138 -5.44 9.75 10.23
CA LEU A 138 -6.16 8.58 10.70
C LEU A 138 -5.54 7.33 10.08
N MET A 139 -4.68 6.66 10.84
CA MET A 139 -3.95 5.47 10.40
C MET A 139 -4.64 4.19 10.90
N LEU A 140 -4.72 3.20 10.02
CA LEU A 140 -5.30 1.89 10.28
C LEU A 140 -4.28 0.83 9.90
N MET A 141 -3.95 -0.08 10.83
CA MET A 141 -3.04 -1.20 10.56
C MET A 141 -3.81 -2.51 10.52
N PHE A 142 -3.40 -3.38 9.60
CA PHE A 142 -4.02 -4.67 9.39
C PHE A 142 -2.97 -5.76 9.37
N THR A 143 -3.33 -6.91 9.91
CA THR A 143 -2.54 -8.14 9.79
C THR A 143 -3.46 -9.23 9.27
N ASN A 144 -3.03 -9.94 8.23
CA ASN A 144 -3.77 -11.02 7.59
C ASN A 144 -5.21 -10.60 7.26
N ASN A 145 -5.35 -9.44 6.61
CA ASN A 145 -6.62 -8.85 6.17
C ASN A 145 -7.58 -8.45 7.30
N LYS A 146 -7.12 -8.35 8.56
CA LYS A 146 -7.94 -7.94 9.70
C LYS A 146 -7.38 -6.68 10.35
N LEU A 147 -8.25 -5.72 10.65
CA LEU A 147 -7.90 -4.50 11.38
C LEU A 147 -7.37 -4.88 12.77
N THR A 148 -6.16 -4.45 13.10
CA THR A 148 -5.51 -4.75 14.39
C THR A 148 -5.35 -3.51 15.25
N SER A 149 -5.10 -2.35 14.64
CA SER A 149 -4.95 -1.09 15.38
C SER A 149 -5.46 0.10 14.59
N LYS A 150 -5.77 1.17 15.34
CA LYS A 150 -6.18 2.47 14.83
C LYS A 150 -5.36 3.54 15.57
N THR A 151 -4.76 4.46 14.85
CA THR A 151 -3.97 5.57 15.43
C THR A 151 -4.44 6.89 14.84
N LYS A 152 -4.76 7.83 15.73
CA LYS A 152 -5.08 9.22 15.37
C LYS A 152 -3.92 10.12 15.77
N THR A 153 -3.52 11.00 14.87
CA THR A 153 -2.48 12.01 15.14
C THR A 153 -2.96 13.36 14.64
N SER A 154 -2.99 14.37 15.51
CA SER A 154 -3.32 15.73 15.11
C SER A 154 -2.18 16.39 14.33
N ILE A 155 -2.51 17.19 13.33
CA ILE A 155 -1.60 17.82 12.36
C ILE A 155 -1.76 19.34 12.43
#